data_AF-X1N1Y8-F1
#
_entry.id   AF-X1N1Y8-F1
#
_cell.length_a   1.000
_cell.length_b   1.000
_cell.length_c   1.000
_cell.angle_alpha   90.00
_cell.angle_beta   90.00
_cell.angle_gamma   90.00
#
_symmetry.space_group_name_H-M   'P 1'
#
loop_
_entity.id
_entity.type
_entity.pdbx_description
1 polymer ?
#
loop_
_entity_poly.entity_id
_entity_poly.type
_entity_poly.pdbx_seq_one_letter_code
_entity_poly.pdbx_strand_id
1 'polypeptide(L)'
;ENVKSKMRVYASRGKWQRVLENIHTKNETRPCYEIFYNRRMQLTATEDHPFLVARLWYKGKSVSKRIKEIKWMKAGELYKLSARKHGLEAFKFIIPRTPDQSFGTREEGLIVGFTLGDGYFPKNRRRIVLYFNSQKEGRLARYYEHILQDLGYKVWLERIRQNSNFWKKRGLTEKPANLGGTLSVAFIAPKIKQRVLELKKNPFAIFSYSKVFAEGVYQGLLDSDGYKNQITQKKKRL
;
A
#
# COMPACT_ATOMS: atom_id res chain seq x y z
N GLU A 1 -2.22 16.27 18.53
CA GLU A 1 -1.19 17.25 18.94
C GLU A 1 -0.10 17.54 17.89
N ASN A 2 0.28 16.60 17.00
CA ASN A 2 1.36 16.84 16.03
C ASN A 2 0.96 17.49 14.69
N VAL A 3 -0.32 17.82 14.48
CA VAL A 3 -0.76 18.47 13.24
C VAL A 3 -0.55 19.97 13.38
N LYS A 4 0.39 20.53 12.61
CA LYS A 4 0.67 21.98 12.57
C LYS A 4 -0.07 22.64 11.42
N SER A 5 -0.37 23.92 11.57
CA SER A 5 -0.79 24.76 10.43
C SER A 5 0.25 24.62 9.30
N LYS A 6 -0.21 24.65 8.04
CA LYS A 6 0.60 24.36 6.83
C LYS A 6 0.87 22.88 6.53
N MET A 7 0.55 21.93 7.41
CA MET A 7 0.60 20.50 7.05
C MET A 7 -0.46 20.17 5.99
N ARG A 8 -0.23 19.13 5.19
CA ARG A 8 -1.23 18.63 4.24
C ARG A 8 -1.96 17.44 4.85
N VAL A 9 -3.28 17.47 4.81
CA VAL A 9 -4.15 16.37 5.23
C VAL A 9 -4.94 15.87 4.03
N TYR A 10 -5.30 14.59 4.06
CA TYR A 10 -6.06 13.98 3.00
C TYR A 10 -7.56 14.22 3.22
N ALA A 11 -8.16 15.05 2.35
CA ALA A 11 -9.52 15.54 2.54
C ALA A 11 -10.58 14.65 1.88
N SER A 12 -11.84 14.86 2.27
CA SER A 12 -13.01 14.13 1.77
C SER A 12 -13.25 14.27 0.25
N ARG A 13 -12.60 15.22 -0.42
CA ARG A 13 -12.61 15.36 -1.89
C ARG A 13 -11.55 14.51 -2.59
N GLY A 14 -10.86 13.66 -1.83
CA GLY A 14 -9.77 12.83 -2.31
C GLY A 14 -8.55 13.62 -2.75
N LYS A 15 -8.28 14.77 -2.12
CA LYS A 15 -7.12 15.61 -2.44
C LYS A 15 -6.39 16.00 -1.18
N TRP A 16 -5.08 16.17 -1.29
CA TRP A 16 -4.25 16.74 -0.24
C TRP A 16 -4.51 18.23 -0.11
N GLN A 17 -5.11 18.64 1.00
CA GLN A 17 -5.41 20.02 1.31
C GLN A 17 -4.50 20.53 2.42
N ARG A 18 -4.11 21.80 2.33
CA ARG A 18 -3.33 22.45 3.37
C ARG A 18 -4.24 22.77 4.55
N VAL A 19 -3.82 22.41 5.75
CA VAL A 19 -4.45 22.86 6.99
C VAL A 19 -4.21 24.36 7.11
N LEU A 20 -5.30 25.12 7.06
CA LEU A 20 -5.28 26.58 7.16
C LEU A 20 -5.07 27.00 8.61
N GLU A 21 -5.81 26.38 9.52
CA GLU A 21 -5.86 26.73 10.93
C GLU A 21 -6.09 25.47 11.77
N ASN A 22 -5.57 25.49 13.00
CA ASN A 22 -5.85 24.48 14.01
C ASN A 22 -6.72 25.10 15.11
N ILE A 23 -8.01 24.80 15.08
CA ILE A 23 -8.93 25.22 16.12
C ILE A 23 -8.75 24.26 17.30
N HIS A 24 -8.16 24.76 18.38
CA HIS A 24 -8.09 24.03 19.64
C HIS A 24 -9.29 24.45 20.47
N THR A 25 -10.28 23.56 20.57
CA THR A 25 -11.32 23.71 21.57
C THR A 25 -10.65 23.62 22.95
N LYS A 26 -11.08 24.46 23.90
CA LYS A 26 -10.66 24.31 25.31
C LYS A 26 -10.92 22.88 25.76
N ASN A 27 -10.20 22.38 26.77
CA ASN A 27 -10.45 21.08 27.37
C ASN A 27 -11.95 20.95 27.67
N GLU A 28 -12.63 20.18 26.84
CA GLU A 28 -14.07 20.03 26.88
C GLU A 28 -14.38 18.77 27.68
N THR A 29 -15.27 18.88 28.66
CA THR A 29 -15.72 17.74 29.49
C THR A 29 -16.82 16.92 28.81
N ARG A 30 -17.14 17.21 27.54
CA ARG A 30 -18.19 16.51 26.81
C ARG A 30 -17.82 15.04 26.61
N PRO A 31 -18.80 14.12 26.67
CA PRO A 31 -18.54 12.71 26.44
C PRO A 31 -17.93 12.50 25.04
N CYS A 32 -16.80 11.81 25.02
CA CYS A 32 -16.17 11.34 23.79
C CYS A 32 -16.56 9.88 23.56
N TYR A 33 -16.77 9.53 22.30
CA TYR A 33 -17.22 8.21 21.89
C TYR A 33 -16.08 7.45 21.22
N GLU A 34 -15.82 6.24 21.71
CA GLU A 34 -14.83 5.34 21.14
C GLU A 34 -15.47 4.42 20.10
N ILE A 35 -15.13 4.63 18.84
CA ILE A 35 -15.67 3.86 17.72
C ILE A 35 -14.62 2.86 17.25
N PHE A 36 -14.92 1.57 17.45
CA PHE A 36 -14.06 0.48 17.00
C PHE A 36 -14.41 0.08 15.57
N TYR A 37 -13.66 0.58 14.61
CA TYR A 37 -13.88 0.28 13.21
C TYR A 37 -13.54 -1.18 12.84
N ASN A 38 -12.45 -1.66 13.42
CA ASN A 38 -12.00 -3.04 13.38
C ASN A 38 -11.07 -3.28 14.57
N ARG A 39 -10.55 -4.50 14.73
CA ARG A 39 -9.66 -4.88 15.86
C ARG A 39 -8.39 -4.01 16.00
N ARG A 40 -8.02 -3.21 14.99
CA ARG A 40 -6.78 -2.44 14.94
C ARG A 40 -6.99 -0.93 14.79
N MET A 41 -8.22 -0.47 14.64
CA MET A 41 -8.52 0.95 14.43
C MET A 41 -9.61 1.40 15.37
N GLN A 42 -9.23 2.31 16.26
CA GLN A 42 -10.08 3.02 17.19
C GLN A 42 -10.04 4.50 16.84
N LEU A 43 -11.22 5.11 16.80
CA LEU A 43 -11.39 6.55 16.62
C LEU A 43 -12.13 7.10 17.83
N THR A 44 -11.67 8.22 18.37
CA THR A 44 -12.32 8.92 19.48
C THR A 44 -12.74 10.30 19.00
N ALA A 45 -14.01 10.63 19.18
CA ALA A 45 -14.55 11.93 18.78
C ALA A 45 -15.75 12.33 19.66
N THR A 46 -16.08 13.63 19.66
CA THR A 46 -17.28 14.16 20.31
C THR A 46 -18.54 13.61 19.63
N GLU A 47 -19.66 13.56 20.37
CA GLU A 47 -20.92 12.94 19.92
C GLU A 47 -21.34 13.36 18.51
N ASP A 48 -21.21 14.64 18.22
CA ASP A 48 -21.68 15.34 17.04
C ASP A 48 -20.70 15.30 15.86
N HIS A 49 -19.48 14.79 16.07
CA HIS A 49 -18.45 14.78 15.03
C HIS A 49 -18.89 13.95 13.82
N PRO A 50 -18.92 14.53 12.61
CA PRO A 50 -19.42 13.85 11.43
C PRO A 50 -18.33 12.99 10.78
N PHE A 51 -18.66 11.74 10.50
CA PHE A 51 -17.82 10.82 9.75
C PHE A 51 -18.49 10.43 8.43
N LEU A 52 -17.70 10.42 7.35
CA LEU A 52 -18.14 9.92 6.06
C LEU A 52 -18.05 8.38 6.03
N VAL A 53 -19.19 7.72 5.90
CA VAL A 53 -19.27 6.25 5.94
C VAL A 53 -20.03 5.69 4.73
N ALA A 54 -19.61 4.51 4.27
CA ALA A 54 -20.29 3.71 3.25
C ALA A 54 -21.03 2.58 3.94
N ARG A 55 -22.32 2.43 3.66
CA ARG A 55 -23.04 1.20 3.95
C ARG A 55 -22.82 0.21 2.81
N LEU A 56 -22.58 -1.04 3.14
CA LEU A 56 -22.36 -2.13 2.21
C LEU A 56 -23.61 -3.03 2.10
N TRP A 57 -23.81 -3.65 0.94
CA TRP A 57 -24.85 -4.66 0.76
C TRP A 57 -24.51 -5.94 1.53
N TYR A 58 -25.52 -6.62 2.09
CA TYR A 58 -25.37 -7.98 2.62
C TYR A 58 -25.58 -9.01 1.50
N LYS A 59 -24.75 -10.04 1.49
CA LYS A 59 -24.92 -11.27 0.72
C LYS A 59 -25.04 -12.43 1.70
N GLY A 60 -26.28 -12.74 2.10
CA GLY A 60 -26.57 -13.72 3.14
C GLY A 60 -25.92 -13.31 4.48
N LYS A 61 -25.08 -14.18 5.04
CA LYS A 61 -24.37 -13.96 6.32
C LYS A 61 -23.08 -13.11 6.20
N SER A 62 -22.76 -12.60 5.01
CA SER A 62 -21.51 -11.86 4.76
C SER A 62 -21.77 -10.49 4.15
N VAL A 63 -20.89 -9.53 4.45
CA VAL A 63 -20.95 -8.19 3.88
C VAL A 63 -20.23 -8.20 2.52
N SER A 64 -20.91 -7.70 1.49
CA SER A 64 -20.35 -7.62 0.14
C SER A 64 -19.40 -6.43 -0.02
N LYS A 65 -18.63 -6.40 -1.11
CA LYS A 65 -17.83 -5.23 -1.52
C LYS A 65 -18.65 -4.12 -2.19
N ARG A 66 -19.96 -4.32 -2.43
CA ARG A 66 -20.82 -3.34 -3.11
C ARG A 66 -21.32 -2.31 -2.12
N ILE A 67 -21.12 -1.04 -2.44
CA ILE A 67 -21.64 0.10 -1.68
C ILE A 67 -23.14 0.25 -1.97
N LYS A 68 -23.94 0.35 -0.91
CA LYS A 68 -25.37 0.63 -0.96
C LYS A 68 -25.65 2.13 -0.86
N GLU A 69 -25.03 2.81 0.09
CA GLU A 69 -25.19 4.25 0.32
C GLU A 69 -23.90 4.83 0.91
N ILE A 70 -23.65 6.11 0.62
CA ILE A 70 -22.61 6.91 1.26
C ILE A 70 -23.30 8.06 1.98
N LYS A 71 -23.02 8.26 3.26
CA LYS A 71 -23.61 9.35 4.04
C LYS A 71 -22.70 9.80 5.17
N TRP A 72 -23.00 10.98 5.70
CA TRP A 72 -22.42 11.47 6.93
C TRP A 72 -23.19 10.91 8.13
N MET A 73 -22.47 10.41 9.13
CA MET A 73 -23.04 9.94 10.40
C MET A 73 -22.29 10.55 11.56
N LYS A 74 -23.01 10.85 12.64
CA LYS A 74 -22.41 11.38 13.87
C LYS A 74 -21.67 10.28 14.64
N ALA A 75 -20.67 10.66 15.42
CA ALA A 75 -19.90 9.72 16.24
C ALA A 75 -20.81 8.92 17.20
N GLY A 76 -21.77 9.57 17.84
CA GLY A 76 -22.72 8.92 18.75
C GLY A 76 -23.61 7.88 18.05
N GLU A 77 -23.99 8.11 16.79
CA GLU A 77 -24.75 7.14 15.99
C GLU A 77 -23.89 5.92 15.65
N LEU A 78 -22.63 6.13 15.27
CA LEU A 78 -21.69 5.06 14.97
C LEU A 78 -21.34 4.24 16.21
N TYR A 79 -21.22 4.88 17.39
CA TYR A 79 -21.03 4.19 18.66
C TYR A 79 -22.22 3.30 19.03
N LYS A 80 -23.45 3.82 18.87
CA LYS A 80 -24.66 3.02 19.08
C LYS A 80 -24.72 1.82 18.12
N LEU A 81 -24.20 1.96 16.90
CA LEU A 81 -24.07 0.85 15.95
C LEU A 81 -22.94 -0.13 16.31
N SER A 82 -21.81 0.35 16.85
CA SER A 82 -20.70 -0.51 17.28
C SER A 82 -21.08 -1.40 18.45
N ALA A 83 -21.94 -0.91 19.33
CA ALA A 83 -22.48 -1.66 20.47
C ALA A 83 -23.49 -2.76 20.05
N ARG A 84 -24.04 -2.71 18.83
CA ARG A 84 -24.99 -3.72 18.33
C ARG A 84 -24.24 -4.90 17.70
N LYS A 85 -24.69 -6.12 17.98
CA LYS A 85 -24.21 -7.35 17.32
C LYS A 85 -24.37 -7.19 15.79
N HIS A 86 -23.26 -7.22 15.04
CA HIS A 86 -23.17 -6.97 13.58
C HIS A 86 -23.43 -5.53 13.08
N GLY A 87 -23.64 -4.54 13.96
CA GLY A 87 -24.11 -3.21 13.56
C GLY A 87 -23.12 -2.38 12.73
N LEU A 88 -21.82 -2.47 13.04
CA LEU A 88 -20.76 -1.82 12.26
C LEU A 88 -20.28 -2.63 11.06
N GLU A 89 -20.63 -3.91 10.94
CA GLU A 89 -20.11 -4.75 9.86
C GLU A 89 -20.54 -4.23 8.48
N ALA A 90 -21.74 -3.65 8.42
CA ALA A 90 -22.27 -3.01 7.21
C ALA A 90 -21.64 -1.65 6.89
N PHE A 91 -20.97 -0.99 7.84
CA PHE A 91 -20.49 0.39 7.66
C PHE A 91 -18.96 0.43 7.56
N LYS A 92 -18.47 1.16 6.56
CA LYS A 92 -17.04 1.36 6.31
C LYS A 92 -16.71 2.84 6.30
N PHE A 93 -15.73 3.28 7.10
CA PHE A 93 -15.15 4.61 6.93
C PHE A 93 -14.54 4.69 5.53
N ILE A 94 -14.91 5.72 4.78
CA ILE A 94 -14.44 5.91 3.42
C ILE A 94 -13.27 6.86 3.44
N ILE A 95 -12.18 6.45 2.81
CA ILE A 95 -11.12 7.37 2.37
C ILE A 95 -11.39 7.64 0.89
N PRO A 96 -12.00 8.79 0.54
CA PRO A 96 -12.38 9.07 -0.84
C PRO A 96 -11.13 9.18 -1.68
N ARG A 97 -11.07 8.47 -2.80
CA ARG A 97 -9.96 8.63 -3.75
C ARG A 97 -10.16 9.91 -4.55
N THR A 98 -9.09 10.49 -5.07
CA THR A 98 -9.25 11.53 -6.10
C THR A 98 -10.10 10.91 -7.22
N PRO A 99 -11.14 11.60 -7.74
CA PRO A 99 -11.88 11.12 -8.90
C PRO A 99 -10.88 10.71 -9.98
N ASP A 100 -11.06 9.53 -10.59
CA ASP A 100 -10.08 8.91 -11.52
C ASP A 100 -9.63 9.93 -12.57
N GLN A 101 -8.56 10.66 -12.27
CA GLN A 101 -7.71 11.21 -13.29
C GLN A 101 -6.89 10.00 -13.72
N SER A 102 -6.99 9.64 -15.00
CA SER A 102 -6.45 8.42 -15.63
C SER A 102 -4.92 8.33 -15.57
N PHE A 103 -4.35 8.35 -14.37
CA PHE A 103 -2.92 8.30 -14.13
C PHE A 103 -2.56 6.91 -13.62
N GLY A 104 -2.09 6.09 -14.54
CA GLY A 104 -1.46 4.81 -14.26
C GLY A 104 -2.29 3.60 -14.67
N THR A 105 -1.66 2.65 -15.35
CA THR A 105 -2.23 1.33 -15.65
C THR A 105 -1.99 0.35 -14.50
N ARG A 106 -2.67 -0.80 -14.53
CA ARG A 106 -2.46 -1.86 -13.54
C ARG A 106 -1.03 -2.38 -13.58
N GLU A 107 -0.49 -2.51 -14.79
CA GLU A 107 0.84 -3.03 -15.12
C GLU A 107 1.93 -2.12 -14.59
N GLU A 108 1.79 -0.80 -14.81
CA GLU A 108 2.68 0.19 -14.19
C GLU A 108 2.62 0.10 -12.65
N GLY A 109 1.43 -0.14 -12.10
CA GLY A 109 1.21 -0.36 -10.67
C GLY A 109 1.97 -1.59 -10.15
N LEU A 110 1.84 -2.73 -10.83
CA LEU A 110 2.53 -3.98 -10.50
C LEU A 110 4.04 -3.77 -10.40
N ILE A 111 4.64 -3.17 -11.42
CA ILE A 111 6.09 -2.91 -11.45
C ILE A 111 6.50 -1.99 -10.31
N VAL A 112 5.75 -0.91 -10.05
CA VAL A 112 6.01 0.01 -8.94
C VAL A 112 5.93 -0.72 -7.60
N GLY A 113 4.90 -1.53 -7.38
CA GLY A 113 4.71 -2.34 -6.18
C GLY A 113 5.86 -3.30 -5.93
N PHE A 114 6.24 -4.08 -6.95
CA PHE A 114 7.36 -5.00 -6.84
C PHE A 114 8.67 -4.27 -6.58
N THR A 115 8.89 -3.13 -7.26
CA THR A 115 10.10 -2.31 -7.07
C THR A 115 10.16 -1.69 -5.67
N LEU A 116 9.01 -1.42 -5.04
CA LEU A 116 8.96 -0.93 -3.66
C LEU A 116 9.41 -1.98 -2.64
N GLY A 117 9.08 -3.25 -2.86
CA GLY A 117 9.55 -4.37 -2.02
C GLY A 117 10.98 -4.77 -2.33
N ASP A 118 11.22 -5.35 -3.51
CA ASP A 118 12.46 -6.04 -3.87
C ASP A 118 13.27 -5.35 -4.99
N GLY A 119 12.93 -4.10 -5.31
CA GLY A 119 13.63 -3.30 -6.32
C GLY A 119 14.91 -2.63 -5.83
N TYR A 120 15.91 -2.57 -6.69
CA TYR A 120 17.16 -1.85 -6.46
C TYR A 120 17.43 -0.78 -7.52
N PHE A 121 17.91 0.37 -7.06
CA PHE A 121 18.39 1.48 -7.89
C PHE A 121 19.91 1.58 -7.79
N PRO A 122 20.68 1.12 -8.80
CA PRO A 122 22.13 1.27 -8.79
C PRO A 122 22.51 2.75 -8.82
N LYS A 123 23.41 3.17 -7.92
CA LYS A 123 23.79 4.59 -7.71
C LYS A 123 24.24 5.30 -8.99
N ASN A 124 24.85 4.59 -9.94
CA ASN A 124 25.43 5.17 -11.16
C ASN A 124 24.74 4.69 -12.47
N ARG A 125 23.53 4.15 -12.40
CA ARG A 125 22.80 3.71 -13.61
C ARG A 125 21.35 4.21 -13.60
N ARG A 126 20.82 4.56 -14.77
CA ARG A 126 19.39 4.86 -14.99
C ARG A 126 18.48 3.62 -14.89
N ARG A 127 19.03 2.49 -14.44
CA ARG A 127 18.36 1.19 -14.43
C ARG A 127 17.62 0.95 -13.12
N ILE A 128 16.55 0.19 -13.20
CA ILE A 128 15.85 -0.45 -12.10
C ILE A 128 16.15 -1.93 -12.20
N VAL A 129 16.42 -2.60 -11.09
CA VAL A 129 16.67 -4.04 -11.06
C VAL A 129 15.68 -4.69 -10.10
N LEU A 130 14.89 -5.64 -10.60
CA LEU A 130 14.03 -6.50 -9.81
C LEU A 130 14.76 -7.81 -9.56
N TYR A 131 14.74 -8.31 -8.33
CA TYR A 131 15.35 -9.58 -7.99
C TYR A 131 14.28 -10.64 -7.74
N PHE A 132 14.56 -11.85 -8.20
CA PHE A 132 13.71 -13.02 -8.06
C PHE A 132 14.53 -14.21 -7.59
N ASN A 133 13.95 -15.04 -6.74
CA ASN A 133 14.50 -16.34 -6.39
C ASN A 133 14.44 -17.28 -7.60
N SER A 134 15.57 -17.69 -8.16
CA SER A 134 15.55 -18.50 -9.39
C SER A 134 14.90 -19.87 -9.27
N GLN A 135 14.79 -20.43 -8.07
CA GLN A 135 14.16 -21.76 -7.87
C GLN A 135 12.65 -21.68 -7.79
N LYS A 136 12.11 -20.57 -7.26
CA LYS A 136 10.67 -20.44 -6.97
C LYS A 136 9.94 -19.45 -7.88
N GLU A 137 10.66 -18.44 -8.37
CA GLU A 137 10.06 -17.26 -8.99
C GLU A 137 10.46 -17.11 -10.46
N GLY A 138 10.95 -18.17 -11.12
CA GLY A 138 11.32 -18.11 -12.54
C GLY A 138 10.15 -17.72 -13.46
N ARG A 139 8.93 -18.22 -13.17
CA ARG A 139 7.71 -17.82 -13.91
C ARG A 139 7.34 -16.36 -13.63
N LEU A 140 7.51 -15.91 -12.38
CA LEU A 140 7.24 -14.54 -11.98
C LEU A 140 8.21 -13.57 -12.66
N ALA A 141 9.50 -13.90 -12.72
CA ALA A 141 10.50 -13.12 -13.44
C ALA A 141 10.15 -12.94 -14.92
N ARG A 142 9.72 -14.02 -15.60
CA ARG A 142 9.25 -13.97 -17.00
C ARG A 142 7.97 -13.15 -17.16
N TYR A 143 7.04 -13.28 -16.21
CA TYR A 143 5.82 -12.48 -16.21
C TYR A 143 6.13 -10.97 -16.15
N TYR A 144 7.02 -10.56 -15.24
CA TYR A 144 7.44 -9.15 -15.15
C TYR A 144 8.26 -8.70 -16.36
N GLU A 145 9.09 -9.57 -16.94
CA GLU A 145 9.78 -9.30 -18.20
C GLU A 145 8.79 -9.01 -19.33
N HIS A 146 7.76 -9.84 -19.51
CA HIS A 146 6.72 -9.63 -20.53
C HIS A 146 5.96 -8.33 -20.31
N ILE A 147 5.51 -8.05 -19.07
CA ILE A 147 4.83 -6.78 -18.77
C ILE A 147 5.72 -5.58 -19.14
N LEU A 148 7.00 -5.63 -18.80
CA LEU A 148 7.93 -4.55 -19.10
C LEU A 148 8.13 -4.36 -20.61
N GLN A 149 8.16 -5.45 -21.38
CA GLN A 149 8.23 -5.43 -22.84
C GLN A 149 6.94 -4.86 -23.45
N ASP A 150 5.77 -5.27 -22.97
CA ASP A 150 4.47 -4.78 -23.43
C ASP A 150 4.29 -3.28 -23.17
N LEU A 151 4.88 -2.77 -22.08
CA LEU A 151 4.95 -1.33 -21.78
C LEU A 151 6.02 -0.58 -22.61
N GLY A 152 6.72 -1.26 -23.50
CA GLY A 152 7.72 -0.68 -24.40
C GLY A 152 9.07 -0.36 -23.74
N TYR A 153 9.37 -0.93 -22.57
CA TYR A 153 10.65 -0.71 -21.91
C TYR A 153 11.74 -1.62 -22.48
N LYS A 154 12.98 -1.11 -22.49
CA LYS A 154 14.15 -1.93 -22.76
C LYS A 154 14.47 -2.77 -21.52
N VAL A 155 14.41 -4.10 -21.67
CA VAL A 155 14.57 -5.09 -20.60
C VAL A 155 15.81 -5.95 -20.83
N TRP A 156 16.47 -6.33 -19.74
CA TRP A 156 17.57 -7.27 -19.71
C TRP A 156 17.31 -8.30 -18.61
N LEU A 157 17.12 -9.57 -19.00
CA LEU A 157 17.06 -10.68 -18.06
C LEU A 157 18.46 -11.23 -17.83
N GLU A 158 18.95 -11.14 -16.60
CA GLU A 158 20.27 -11.63 -16.21
C GLU A 158 20.12 -12.69 -15.12
N ARG A 159 20.84 -13.81 -15.26
CA ARG A 159 20.99 -14.79 -14.17
C ARG A 159 22.28 -14.49 -13.43
N ILE A 160 22.15 -13.92 -12.24
CA ILE A 160 23.31 -13.62 -11.38
C ILE A 160 23.75 -14.94 -10.74
N ARG A 161 24.84 -15.50 -11.26
CA ARG A 161 25.57 -16.59 -10.59
C ARG A 161 26.10 -16.04 -9.27
N GLN A 162 25.74 -16.68 -8.18
CA GLN A 162 26.04 -16.21 -6.82
C GLN A 162 27.53 -16.35 -6.53
N ASN A 163 28.29 -15.28 -6.75
CA ASN A 163 29.63 -15.17 -6.21
C ASN A 163 29.59 -14.64 -4.76
N SER A 164 30.47 -15.17 -3.92
CA SER A 164 30.61 -14.91 -2.47
C SER A 164 30.67 -13.43 -2.08
N ASN A 165 31.05 -12.54 -3.00
CA ASN A 165 31.14 -11.09 -2.77
C ASN A 165 29.83 -10.31 -2.94
N PHE A 166 28.76 -10.91 -3.47
CA PHE A 166 27.47 -10.24 -3.67
C PHE A 166 26.74 -9.96 -2.35
N TRP A 167 26.80 -10.91 -1.41
CA TRP A 167 26.11 -10.84 -0.11
C TRP A 167 26.80 -9.90 0.89
N LYS A 168 28.15 -9.87 0.88
CA LYS A 168 28.95 -8.94 1.71
C LYS A 168 28.65 -7.47 1.41
N LYS A 169 28.41 -7.10 0.14
CA LYS A 169 28.02 -5.73 -0.25
C LYS A 169 26.60 -5.34 0.18
N ARG A 170 25.78 -6.29 0.64
CA ARG A 170 24.40 -6.10 1.10
C ARG A 170 24.21 -6.26 2.62
N GLY A 171 25.28 -6.44 3.38
CA GLY A 171 25.22 -6.50 4.85
C GLY A 171 24.64 -7.80 5.43
N LEU A 172 24.61 -8.89 4.65
CA LEU A 172 24.14 -10.20 5.10
C LEU A 172 25.34 -11.10 5.42
N THR A 173 25.45 -11.56 6.67
CA THR A 173 26.64 -12.26 7.21
C THR A 173 26.65 -13.78 6.98
N GLU A 174 25.54 -14.40 6.59
CA GLU A 174 25.46 -15.85 6.40
C GLU A 174 25.04 -16.21 4.97
N LYS A 175 25.75 -17.18 4.37
CA LYS A 175 25.37 -17.80 3.09
C LYS A 175 24.13 -18.68 3.33
N PRO A 176 22.97 -18.43 2.69
CA PRO A 176 21.86 -19.38 2.75
C PRO A 176 22.24 -20.67 2.02
N ALA A 177 22.01 -21.82 2.65
CA ALA A 177 22.56 -23.13 2.29
C ALA A 177 21.97 -23.79 1.03
N ASN A 178 21.19 -23.09 0.19
CA ASN A 178 20.64 -23.64 -1.06
C ASN A 178 20.60 -22.56 -2.14
N LEU A 179 21.64 -22.51 -2.97
CA LEU A 179 21.95 -21.40 -3.86
C LEU A 179 21.57 -21.72 -5.32
N GLY A 180 20.27 -21.80 -5.60
CA GLY A 180 19.82 -21.43 -6.94
C GLY A 180 20.11 -19.95 -7.13
N GLY A 181 20.78 -19.56 -8.23
CA GLY A 181 21.20 -18.18 -8.50
C GLY A 181 20.07 -17.14 -8.32
N THR A 182 20.39 -15.85 -8.33
CA THR A 182 19.34 -14.83 -8.34
C THR A 182 18.99 -14.50 -9.79
N LEU A 183 17.72 -14.61 -10.17
CA LEU A 183 17.26 -14.05 -11.45
C LEU A 183 17.05 -12.55 -11.23
N SER A 184 17.52 -11.74 -12.18
CA SER A 184 17.29 -10.31 -12.14
C SER A 184 16.72 -9.83 -13.46
N VAL A 185 15.69 -9.00 -13.37
CA VAL A 185 15.13 -8.28 -14.50
C VAL A 185 15.55 -6.82 -14.35
N ALA A 186 16.43 -6.36 -15.23
CA ALA A 186 16.87 -4.98 -15.27
C ALA A 186 16.15 -4.23 -16.40
N PHE A 187 15.78 -2.98 -16.18
CA PHE A 187 15.11 -2.15 -17.19
C PHE A 187 15.35 -0.65 -16.96
N ILE A 188 15.08 0.18 -17.96
CA ILE A 188 15.14 1.65 -17.84
C ILE A 188 13.72 2.20 -17.97
N ALA A 189 13.17 2.71 -16.86
CA ALA A 189 11.87 3.36 -16.84
C ALA A 189 11.90 4.57 -15.89
N PRO A 190 12.25 5.77 -16.40
CA PRO A 190 12.34 6.99 -15.58
C PRO A 190 11.03 7.31 -14.84
N LYS A 191 9.90 7.11 -15.52
CA LYS A 191 8.55 7.32 -14.97
C LYS A 191 8.27 6.39 -13.78
N ILE A 192 8.58 5.10 -13.90
CA ILE A 192 8.45 4.12 -12.80
C ILE A 192 9.36 4.51 -11.63
N LYS A 193 10.63 4.86 -11.90
CA LYS A 193 11.57 5.30 -10.86
C LYS A 193 11.03 6.51 -10.10
N GLN A 194 10.50 7.51 -10.80
CA GLN A 194 9.92 8.71 -10.18
C GLN A 194 8.75 8.35 -9.26
N ARG A 195 7.83 7.49 -9.72
CA ARG A 195 6.68 7.05 -8.92
C ARG A 195 7.09 6.26 -7.68
N VAL A 196 8.08 5.37 -7.80
CA VAL A 196 8.63 4.64 -6.64
C VAL A 196 9.24 5.62 -5.63
N LEU A 197 10.01 6.61 -6.09
CA LEU A 197 10.60 7.62 -5.20
C LEU A 197 9.54 8.49 -4.53
N GLU A 198 8.48 8.87 -5.27
CA GLU A 198 7.34 9.60 -4.73
C GLU A 198 6.64 8.79 -3.62
N LEU A 199 6.31 7.52 -3.89
CA LEU A 199 5.64 6.65 -2.93
C LEU A 199 6.52 6.28 -1.73
N LYS A 200 7.85 6.19 -1.90
CA LYS A 200 8.78 6.03 -0.77
C LYS A 200 8.80 7.27 0.13
N LYS A 201 8.73 8.47 -0.46
CA LYS A 201 8.71 9.74 0.28
C LYS A 201 7.35 10.02 0.92
N ASN A 202 6.27 9.66 0.23
CA ASN A 202 4.89 9.85 0.66
C ASN A 202 4.02 8.66 0.21
N PRO A 203 3.89 7.60 1.04
CA PRO A 203 3.09 6.42 0.71
C PRO A 203 1.63 6.77 0.39
N PHE A 204 1.11 7.81 1.02
CA PHE A 204 -0.27 8.24 0.82
C PHE A 204 -0.51 8.95 -0.52
N ALA A 205 0.53 9.26 -1.30
CA ALA A 205 0.38 9.71 -2.69
C ALA A 205 -0.34 8.65 -3.56
N ILE A 206 -0.38 7.38 -3.13
CA ILE A 206 -1.10 6.29 -3.80
C ILE A 206 -2.59 6.59 -4.03
N PHE A 207 -3.21 7.40 -3.18
CA PHE A 207 -4.62 7.76 -3.30
C PHE A 207 -4.89 8.79 -4.40
N SER A 208 -3.85 9.45 -4.91
CA SER A 208 -3.89 10.34 -6.07
C SER A 208 -3.85 9.59 -7.40
N TYR A 209 -3.52 8.29 -7.39
CA TYR A 209 -3.49 7.45 -8.58
C TYR A 209 -4.82 6.73 -8.81
N SER A 210 -5.02 6.26 -10.05
CA SER A 210 -6.18 5.45 -10.41
C SER A 210 -6.33 4.25 -9.47
N LYS A 211 -7.58 3.83 -9.24
CA LYS A 211 -7.84 2.64 -8.41
C LYS A 211 -7.09 1.41 -8.94
N VAL A 212 -7.11 1.23 -10.26
CA VAL A 212 -6.49 0.09 -10.97
C VAL A 212 -4.96 0.09 -10.80
N PHE A 213 -4.32 1.26 -10.87
CA PHE A 213 -2.89 1.39 -10.58
C PHE A 213 -2.58 0.96 -9.13
N ALA A 214 -3.36 1.43 -8.16
CA ALA A 214 -3.12 1.10 -6.76
C ALA A 214 -3.36 -0.39 -6.43
N GLU A 215 -4.33 -1.02 -7.09
CA GLU A 215 -4.51 -2.48 -7.04
C GLU A 215 -3.28 -3.21 -7.61
N GLY A 216 -2.72 -2.70 -8.71
CA GLY A 216 -1.44 -3.15 -9.24
C GLY A 216 -0.30 -3.03 -8.22
N VAL A 217 -0.15 -1.86 -7.58
CA VAL A 217 0.89 -1.64 -6.55
C VAL A 217 0.75 -2.63 -5.39
N TYR A 218 -0.48 -2.85 -4.91
CA TYR A 218 -0.75 -3.83 -3.86
C TYR A 218 -0.35 -5.25 -4.30
N GLN A 219 -0.75 -5.67 -5.49
CA GLN A 219 -0.39 -6.98 -6.01
C GLN A 219 1.12 -7.13 -6.21
N GLY A 220 1.80 -6.10 -6.73
CA GLY A 220 3.25 -6.14 -6.90
C GLY A 220 4.02 -6.23 -5.58
N LEU A 221 3.50 -5.59 -4.52
CA LEU A 221 4.05 -5.75 -3.17
C LEU A 221 3.88 -7.19 -2.65
N LEU A 222 2.72 -7.80 -2.87
CA LEU A 222 2.49 -9.21 -2.52
C LEU A 222 3.43 -10.15 -3.29
N ASP A 223 3.63 -9.88 -4.58
CA ASP A 223 4.54 -10.64 -5.42
C ASP A 223 6.00 -10.52 -4.92
N SER A 224 6.41 -9.35 -4.42
CA SER A 224 7.76 -9.11 -3.88
C SER A 224 8.00 -9.67 -2.47
N ASP A 225 7.00 -9.69 -1.59
CA ASP A 225 7.16 -10.25 -0.24
C ASP A 225 7.21 -11.80 -0.28
N GLY A 226 6.87 -12.38 -1.44
CA GLY A 226 6.81 -13.81 -1.66
C GLY A 226 5.64 -14.46 -0.94
N TYR A 227 5.18 -15.59 -1.46
CA TYR A 227 4.27 -16.49 -0.73
C TYR A 227 4.78 -16.70 0.69
N LYS A 228 3.87 -16.73 1.69
CA LYS A 228 4.14 -17.14 3.09
C LYS A 228 5.02 -18.40 3.10
N ASN A 229 6.34 -18.21 3.18
CA ASN A 229 7.29 -19.30 3.27
C ASN A 229 7.71 -19.40 4.74
N GLN A 230 7.42 -20.54 5.37
CA GLN A 230 7.88 -20.90 6.72
C GLN A 230 9.42 -20.81 6.90
N ILE A 231 10.17 -20.57 5.83
CA ILE A 231 11.63 -20.54 5.80
C ILE A 231 12.19 -19.17 6.23
N THR A 232 11.50 -18.06 5.95
CA THR A 232 11.97 -16.69 6.33
C THR A 232 11.54 -16.27 7.72
N GLN A 233 10.66 -17.03 8.39
CA GLN A 233 10.21 -16.80 9.78
C GLN A 233 10.98 -17.61 10.84
N LYS A 234 12.17 -18.14 10.53
CA LYS A 234 13.19 -18.35 11.58
C LYS A 234 13.84 -17.02 11.96
N LYS A 235 13.03 -16.00 12.30
CA LYS A 235 13.50 -14.94 13.20
C LYS A 235 13.40 -15.54 14.59
N LYS A 236 14.58 -15.87 15.12
CA LYS A 236 14.88 -16.30 16.50
C LYS A 236 13.76 -15.92 17.47
N ARG A 237 13.11 -16.93 18.04
CA ARG A 237 12.68 -16.83 19.44
C ARG A 237 13.97 -16.69 20.24
N LEU A 238 14.25 -15.47 20.70
CA LEU A 238 15.03 -15.21 21.90
C LEU A 238 14.01 -14.83 22.97
#